data_AF-A0A1P8KL09-F1
#
_entry.id   AF-A0A1P8KL09-F1
#
_cell.length_a   1.000
_cell.length_b   1.000
_cell.length_c   1.000
_cell.angle_alpha   90.00
_cell.angle_beta   90.00
_cell.angle_gamma   90.00
#
_symmetry.space_group_name_H-M   'P 1'
#
loop_
_entity.id
_entity.type
_entity.pdbx_description
1 polymer ?
#
loop_
_entity_poly.entity_id
_entity_poly.type
_entity_poly.pdbx_seq_one_letter_code
_entity_poly.pdbx_strand_id
1 'polypeptide(L)'
;MNDKDKIKFQVDLLFTKYGKLTLEPKEVSEVLGLTEKALENARNNGTGLPFTRLNGKQRSKPLYSIVTIAEQIINKQVKVLDI
;
A
#
# COMPACT_ATOMS: atom_id res chain seq x y z
N MET A 1 11.69 1.12 -19.21
CA MET A 1 10.29 0.97 -18.75
C MET A 1 9.93 2.22 -17.97
N ASN A 2 8.89 2.95 -18.37
CA ASN A 2 8.48 4.18 -17.70
C ASN A 2 7.86 3.86 -16.33
N ASP A 3 7.80 4.81 -15.40
CA ASP A 3 7.28 4.59 -14.05
C ASP A 3 5.79 4.18 -14.06
N LYS A 4 5.02 4.69 -15.02
CA LYS A 4 3.63 4.25 -15.25
C LYS A 4 3.54 2.76 -15.58
N ASP A 5 4.47 2.24 -16.39
CA ASP A 5 4.50 0.83 -16.76
C ASP A 5 4.92 -0.03 -15.56
N LYS A 6 5.86 0.46 -14.74
CA LYS A 6 6.27 -0.20 -13.49
C LYS A 6 5.12 -0.28 -12.48
N ILE A 7 4.38 0.81 -12.30
CA ILE A 7 3.20 0.84 -11.43
C ILE A 7 2.16 -0.16 -11.94
N LYS A 8 1.86 -0.16 -13.24
CA LYS A 8 0.92 -1.11 -13.84
C LYS A 8 1.33 -2.56 -13.59
N PHE A 9 2.60 -2.89 -13.84
CA PHE A 9 3.13 -4.22 -13.58
C PHE A 9 2.98 -4.65 -12.10
N GLN A 10 3.29 -3.74 -11.17
CA GLN A 10 3.13 -4.01 -9.74
C GLN A 10 1.66 -4.17 -9.34
N VAL A 11 0.76 -3.37 -9.89
CA VAL A 11 -0.69 -3.50 -9.69
C VAL A 11 -1.18 -4.87 -10.16
N ASP A 12 -0.78 -5.28 -11.37
CA ASP A 12 -1.16 -6.58 -11.94
C ASP A 12 -0.67 -7.74 -11.06
N LEU A 13 0.56 -7.64 -10.52
CA LEU A 13 1.13 -8.64 -9.62
C LEU A 13 0.40 -8.71 -8.28
N LEU A 14 0.10 -7.56 -7.67
CA LEU A 14 -0.67 -7.48 -6.43
C LEU A 14 -2.10 -8.02 -6.62
N PHE A 15 -2.75 -7.67 -7.72
CA PHE A 15 -4.08 -8.17 -8.05
C PHE A 15 -4.07 -9.68 -8.28
N THR A 16 -3.08 -10.21 -9.00
CA THR A 16 -2.94 -11.65 -9.24
C THR A 16 -2.75 -12.43 -7.94
N LYS A 17 -1.99 -11.89 -6.99
CA LYS A 17 -1.72 -12.54 -5.70
C LYS A 17 -2.92 -12.53 -4.75
N TYR A 18 -3.61 -11.40 -4.64
CA TYR A 18 -4.64 -11.21 -3.60
C TYR A 18 -6.09 -11.27 -4.15
N GLY A 19 -6.28 -11.12 -5.46
CA GLY A 19 -7.60 -11.13 -6.12
C GLY A 19 -8.49 -9.94 -5.78
N LYS A 20 -7.92 -8.85 -5.23
CA LYS A 20 -8.67 -7.70 -4.68
C LYS A 20 -8.03 -6.38 -5.10
N LEU A 21 -8.84 -5.33 -5.23
CA LEU A 21 -8.40 -3.96 -5.52
C LEU A 21 -7.98 -3.18 -4.27
N THR A 22 -8.37 -3.66 -3.09
CA THR A 22 -8.00 -3.06 -1.81
C THR A 22 -7.50 -4.12 -0.84
N LEU A 23 -6.44 -3.79 -0.09
CA LEU A 23 -5.79 -4.67 0.87
C LEU A 23 -6.02 -4.20 2.32
N GLU A 24 -6.14 -5.16 3.22
CA GLU A 24 -6.20 -4.94 4.68
C GLU A 24 -4.79 -4.66 5.24
N PRO A 25 -4.66 -4.09 6.46
CA PRO A 25 -3.37 -3.71 7.03
C PRO A 25 -2.37 -4.86 7.08
N LYS A 26 -2.84 -6.08 7.39
CA LYS A 26 -2.05 -7.31 7.40
C LYS A 26 -1.43 -7.61 6.03
N GLU A 27 -2.24 -7.55 4.97
CA GLU A 27 -1.78 -7.79 3.60
C GLU A 27 -0.78 -6.70 3.17
N VAL A 28 -1.02 -5.43 3.55
CA VAL A 28 -0.10 -4.33 3.26
C VAL A 28 1.23 -4.46 4.01
N SER A 29 1.22 -4.90 5.27
CA SER A 29 2.44 -5.16 6.03
C SER A 29 3.32 -6.21 5.35
N GLU A 30 2.71 -7.29 4.85
CA GLU A 30 3.43 -8.34 4.13
C GLU A 30 4.05 -7.83 2.84
N VAL A 31 3.31 -7.00 2.09
CA VAL A 31 3.80 -6.44 0.81
C VAL A 31 4.94 -5.45 1.02
N LEU A 32 4.84 -4.58 2.03
CA LEU A 32 5.77 -3.47 2.24
C LEU A 32 6.90 -3.75 3.23
N GLY A 33 6.92 -4.95 3.84
CA GLY A 33 7.87 -5.32 4.87
C GLY A 33 7.76 -4.44 6.13
N LEU A 34 6.55 -4.03 6.49
CA LEU A 34 6.27 -3.19 7.66
C LEU A 34 5.46 -3.98 8.69
N THR A 35 5.39 -3.51 9.94
CA THR A 35 4.46 -4.09 10.92
C THR A 35 3.08 -3.44 10.81
N GLU A 36 2.01 -4.17 11.14
CA GLU A 36 0.66 -3.59 11.20
C GLU A 36 0.59 -2.39 12.16
N LYS A 37 1.34 -2.45 13.27
CA LYS A 37 1.48 -1.35 14.24
C LYS A 37 2.14 -0.12 13.64
N ALA A 38 3.13 -0.27 12.76
CA ALA A 38 3.74 0.86 12.06
C ALA A 38 2.72 1.54 11.13
N LEU A 39 1.91 0.76 10.42
CA LEU A 39 0.82 1.29 9.59
C LEU A 39 -0.23 2.00 10.46
N GLU A 40 -0.55 1.47 11.63
CA GLU A 40 -1.47 2.11 12.58
C GLU A 40 -0.94 3.44 13.10
N ASN A 41 0.31 3.48 13.53
CA ASN A 41 0.95 4.71 13.99
C ASN A 41 0.97 5.78 12.89
N ALA A 42 1.28 5.40 11.65
CA ALA A 42 1.24 6.31 10.51
C ALA A 42 -0.16 6.92 10.33
N ARG A 43 -1.21 6.08 10.33
CA ARG A 43 -2.61 6.55 10.25
C ARG A 43 -2.97 7.51 11.38
N ASN A 44 -2.60 7.17 12.62
CA ASN A 44 -2.91 7.98 13.80
C ASN A 44 -2.20 9.34 13.78
N ASN A 45 -1.00 9.38 13.19
CA ASN A 45 -0.21 10.60 13.03
C ASN A 45 -0.58 11.39 11.77
N GLY A 46 -1.59 10.95 11.00
CA GLY A 46 -1.98 11.59 9.74
C GLY A 46 -0.92 11.51 8.64
N THR A 47 -0.03 10.51 8.70
CA THR A 47 1.06 10.31 7.74
C THR A 47 0.98 8.92 7.07
N GLY A 48 1.80 8.69 6.06
CA GLY A 48 1.91 7.39 5.40
C GLY A 48 0.93 7.20 4.24
N LEU A 49 0.45 5.96 4.07
CA LEU A 49 -0.36 5.57 2.92
C LEU A 49 -1.82 6.06 3.07
N PRO A 50 -2.38 6.70 2.02
CA PRO A 50 -3.81 6.93 1.92
C PRO A 50 -4.61 5.64 2.15
N PHE A 51 -5.65 5.74 2.97
CA PHE A 51 -6.53 4.62 3.27
C PHE A 51 -7.98 5.07 3.28
N THR A 52 -8.87 4.13 3.01
CA THR A 52 -10.31 4.28 3.21
C THR A 52 -10.75 3.34 4.32
N ARG A 53 -11.96 3.49 4.83
CA ARG A 53 -12.52 2.59 5.84
C ARG A 53 -13.76 1.92 5.28
N LEU A 54 -13.91 0.62 5.52
CA LEU A 54 -15.09 -0.12 5.08
C LEU A 54 -16.35 0.52 5.69
N ASN A 55 -17.22 1.12 4.88
CA ASN A 55 -18.42 1.86 5.27
C ASN A 55 -18.21 3.24 5.94
N GLY A 56 -17.03 3.85 5.83
CA GLY A 56 -16.77 5.22 6.33
C GLY A 56 -16.85 5.38 7.86
N LYS A 57 -17.06 4.29 8.62
CA LYS A 57 -17.13 4.32 10.08
C LYS A 57 -15.73 4.40 10.68
N GLN A 58 -15.57 5.21 11.72
CA GLN A 58 -14.27 5.46 12.36
C GLN A 58 -13.60 4.18 12.94
N ARG A 59 -14.39 3.15 13.29
CA ARG A 59 -13.91 1.88 13.85
C ARG A 59 -13.79 0.73 12.86
N SER A 60 -14.14 0.93 11.58
CA SER A 60 -14.03 -0.15 10.62
C SER A 60 -12.61 -0.32 10.10
N LYS A 61 -12.35 -1.51 9.54
CA LYS A 61 -11.02 -1.88 9.04
C LYS A 61 -10.52 -0.88 7.99
N PRO A 62 -9.27 -0.41 8.09
CA PRO A 62 -8.65 0.39 7.05
C PRO A 62 -8.37 -0.47 5.82
N LEU A 63 -8.59 0.10 4.65
CA LEU A 63 -8.38 -0.52 3.34
C LEU A 63 -7.50 0.38 2.48
N TYR A 64 -6.54 -0.24 1.80
CA TYR A 64 -5.52 0.43 1.01
C TYR A 64 -5.64 0.04 -0.46
N SER A 65 -5.64 1.01 -1.37
CA SER A 65 -5.66 0.73 -2.80
C SER A 65 -4.36 0.07 -3.26
N ILE A 66 -4.45 -0.99 -4.06
CA ILE A 66 -3.28 -1.65 -4.65
C ILE A 66 -2.45 -0.69 -5.52
N VAL A 67 -3.07 0.34 -6.10
CA VAL A 67 -2.37 1.37 -6.89
C VAL A 67 -1.45 2.18 -6.01
N THR A 68 -1.95 2.67 -4.87
CA THR A 68 -1.18 3.46 -3.91
C THR A 68 -0.05 2.64 -3.28
N ILE A 69 -0.28 1.34 -3.06
CA ILE A 69 0.74 0.42 -2.58
C ILE A 69 1.83 0.24 -3.66
N ALA A 70 1.46 0.04 -4.91
CA ALA A 70 2.40 -0.09 -6.03
C ALA A 70 3.26 1.17 -6.21
N GLU A 71 2.65 2.35 -6.16
CA GLU A 71 3.36 3.65 -6.19
C GLU A 71 4.40 3.72 -5.06
N GLN A 72 4.02 3.31 -3.85
CA GLN A 72 4.92 3.32 -2.70
C GLN A 72 6.08 2.34 -2.84
N ILE A 73 5.87 1.18 -3.46
CA ILE A 73 6.95 0.22 -3.77
C ILE A 73 7.97 0.87 -4.71
N ILE A 74 7.51 1.48 -5.81
CA ILE A 74 8.40 2.13 -6.78
C ILE A 74 9.13 3.30 -6.14
N ASN A 75 8.44 4.16 -5.37
CA ASN A 75 9.06 5.28 -4.68
C ASN A 75 10.13 4.85 -3.67
N LYS A 76 9.92 3.73 -2.96
CA LYS A 76 10.95 3.17 -2.06
C LYS A 76 12.15 2.61 -2.84
N GLN A 77 11.93 1.95 -3.97
CA GLN A 77 13.02 1.40 -4.79
C GLN A 77 13.92 2.50 -5.35
N VAL A 78 13.34 3.63 -5.80
CA VAL A 78 14.11 4.79 -6.26
C VAL A 78 15.03 5.30 -5.14
N LYS A 79 14.50 5.47 -3.92
CA LYS A 79 15.29 5.95 -2.78
C LYS A 79 16.43 5.02 -2.34
N VAL A 80 16.32 3.72 -2.60
CA VAL A 80 17.40 2.75 -2.27
C VAL A 80 18.50 2.77 -3.33
N LEU A 81 18.17 3.13 -4.58
CA LEU A 81 19.13 3.20 -5.68
C LEU A 81 19.90 4.54 -5.73
N ASP A 82 19.45 5.56 -5.01
CA ASP A 82 20.09 6.87 -4.89
C ASP A 82 21.16 6.94 -3.77
N ILE A 83 21.57 5.80 -3.20
CA ILE A 83 22.58 5.67 -2.14
C ILE A 83 23.79 4.91 -2.70
#